data_AF-A0A7X8J8Y9-F1
#
_entry.id   AF-A0A7X8J8Y9-F1
#
_cell.length_a   1.000
_cell.length_b   1.000
_cell.length_c   1.000
_cell.angle_alpha   90.00
_cell.angle_beta   90.00
_cell.angle_gamma   90.00
#
_symmetry.space_group_name_H-M   'P 1'
#
loop_
_entity.id
_entity.type
_entity.pdbx_description
1 polymer ?
#
loop_
_entity_poly.entity_id
_entity_poly.type
_entity_poly.pdbx_seq_one_letter_code
_entity_poly.pdbx_strand_id
1 'polypeptide(L)'
;MKKNLLLMTVLIAIFMVFPVHKAHAIDPVTIAILAPIAIEAAQIAAPYVLRGLKAGGGHMIKMGKDVIEIFCLPLGVIQSTLGMPFGQLGPGIRNIAVGFVAPFKLALDAVLLPIAFCGIGTGT
;
A
#
# COMPACT_ATOMS: atom_id res chain seq x y z
N MET A 1 20.55 -5.09 17.27
CA MET A 1 21.41 -5.00 16.06
C MET A 1 20.71 -5.50 14.78
N LYS A 2 20.06 -6.67 14.76
CA LYS A 2 19.38 -7.20 13.54
C LYS A 2 18.28 -6.29 12.95
N LYS A 3 17.51 -5.60 13.80
CA LYS A 3 16.42 -4.71 13.38
C LYS A 3 16.91 -3.42 12.69
N ASN A 4 18.03 -2.85 13.15
CA ASN A 4 18.65 -1.68 12.52
C ASN A 4 19.34 -2.05 11.20
N LEU A 5 19.93 -3.24 11.13
CA LEU A 5 20.53 -3.76 9.90
C LEU A 5 19.46 -3.99 8.81
N LEU A 6 18.31 -4.55 9.20
CA LEU A 6 17.17 -4.78 8.29
C LEU A 6 16.57 -3.45 7.81
N LEU A 7 16.50 -2.45 8.68
CA LEU A 7 16.00 -1.12 8.32
C LEU A 7 16.95 -0.40 7.33
N MET A 8 18.26 -0.54 7.53
CA MET A 8 19.29 -0.03 6.60
C MET A 8 19.22 -0.72 5.24
N THR A 9 19.08 -2.05 5.19
CA THR A 9 19.00 -2.77 3.91
C THR A 9 17.74 -2.42 3.12
N VAL A 10 16.60 -2.24 3.80
CA VAL A 10 15.36 -1.79 3.15
C VAL A 10 15.52 -0.37 2.59
N LEU A 11 16.13 0.54 3.35
CA LEU A 11 16.38 1.91 2.89
C LEU A 11 17.26 1.95 1.64
N ILE A 12 18.36 1.19 1.64
CA ILE A 12 19.29 1.11 0.50
C ILE A 12 18.58 0.51 -0.73
N ALA A 13 17.77 -0.53 -0.55
CA ALA A 13 17.02 -1.14 -1.64
C ALA A 13 16.02 -0.15 -2.28
N ILE A 14 15.35 0.66 -1.48
CA ILE A 14 14.44 1.71 -1.97
C ILE A 14 15.22 2.73 -2.82
N PHE A 15 16.33 3.26 -2.30
CA PHE A 15 17.15 4.24 -3.04
C PHE A 15 17.74 3.69 -4.35
N MET A 16 17.94 2.37 -4.45
CA MET A 16 18.49 1.73 -5.65
C MET A 16 17.44 1.50 -6.75
N VAL A 17 16.19 1.26 -6.36
CA VAL A 17 15.07 0.99 -7.29
C VAL A 17 14.48 2.28 -7.87
N PHE A 18 14.54 3.38 -7.13
CA PHE A 18 14.04 4.68 -7.61
C PHE A 18 15.19 5.53 -8.17
N PRO A 19 15.35 5.65 -9.50
CA PRO A 19 16.38 6.50 -10.08
C PRO A 19 16.14 7.95 -9.68
N VAL A 20 17.07 8.51 -8.92
CA VAL A 20 17.07 9.93 -8.54
C VAL A 20 17.11 10.75 -9.81
N HIS A 21 15.99 11.41 -10.14
CA HIS A 21 15.94 12.34 -11.25
C HIS A 21 16.97 13.45 -11.01
N LYS A 22 17.81 13.72 -12.01
CA LYS A 22 18.75 14.85 -11.96
C LYS A 22 17.91 16.12 -11.80
N ALA A 23 17.98 16.73 -10.62
CA ALA A 23 17.30 18.00 -10.37
C ALA A 23 17.90 19.05 -11.31
N HIS A 24 17.07 19.57 -12.22
CA HIS A 24 17.44 20.71 -13.03
C HIS A 24 17.59 21.89 -12.06
N ALA A 25 18.78 22.48 -11.98
CA ALA A 25 19.01 23.58 -11.07
C ALA A 25 18.18 24.79 -11.54
N ILE A 26 17.19 25.17 -10.73
CA ILE A 26 16.48 26.44 -10.87
C ILE A 26 17.37 27.50 -10.22
N ASP A 27 17.53 28.64 -10.87
CA ASP A 27 18.31 29.74 -10.31
C ASP A 27 17.69 30.25 -8.99
N PRO A 28 18.51 30.69 -8.01
CA PRO A 28 18.02 31.10 -6.69
C PRO A 28 16.99 32.22 -6.73
N VAL A 29 17.05 33.07 -7.76
CA VAL A 29 16.13 34.19 -7.96
C VAL A 29 14.74 33.66 -8.34
N THR A 30 14.67 32.72 -9.29
CA THR A 30 13.43 32.07 -9.68
C THR A 30 12.81 31.26 -8.53
N ILE A 31 13.63 30.58 -7.71
CA ILE A 31 13.12 29.92 -6.48
C ILE A 31 12.55 30.95 -5.52
N ALA A 32 13.22 32.08 -5.29
CA ALA A 32 12.76 33.11 -4.35
C ALA A 32 11.43 33.76 -4.79
N ILE A 33 11.20 33.88 -6.09
CA ILE A 33 9.94 34.42 -6.65
C ILE A 33 8.83 33.38 -6.64
N LEU A 34 9.12 32.12 -7.00
CA LEU A 34 8.11 31.06 -7.07
C LEU A 34 7.76 30.47 -5.70
N ALA A 35 8.69 30.44 -4.74
CA ALA A 35 8.48 29.88 -3.41
C ALA A 35 7.25 30.44 -2.68
N PRO A 36 7.05 31.77 -2.56
CA PRO A 36 5.87 32.30 -1.87
C PRO A 36 4.55 31.89 -2.57
N ILE A 37 4.52 31.97 -3.91
CA ILE A 37 3.35 31.58 -4.72
C ILE A 37 3.05 30.08 -4.55
N ALA A 38 4.10 29.25 -4.53
CA ALA A 38 3.98 27.82 -4.32
C ALA A 38 3.49 27.49 -2.89
N ILE A 39 3.92 28.24 -1.87
CA ILE A 39 3.46 28.07 -0.49
C ILE A 39 1.97 28.42 -0.38
N GLU A 40 1.52 29.52 -0.98
CA GLU A 40 0.10 29.90 -0.97
C GLU A 40 -0.76 28.85 -1.68
N ALA A 41 -0.34 28.41 -2.88
CA ALA A 41 -1.03 27.35 -3.61
C ALA A 41 -1.05 26.03 -2.82
N ALA A 42 0.05 25.69 -2.14
CA ALA A 42 0.14 24.51 -1.29
C ALA A 42 -0.79 24.60 -0.07
N GLN A 43 -0.93 25.76 0.56
CA GLN A 43 -1.88 25.95 1.67
C GLN A 43 -3.33 25.76 1.23
N ILE A 44 -3.68 26.26 0.04
CA ILE A 44 -5.02 26.06 -0.55
C ILE A 44 -5.25 24.58 -0.90
N ALA A 45 -4.23 23.89 -1.42
CA ALA A 45 -4.32 22.48 -1.78
C ALA A 45 -4.24 21.51 -0.57
N ALA A 46 -3.62 21.93 0.53
CA ALA A 46 -3.40 21.11 1.73
C ALA A 46 -4.63 20.35 2.22
N PRO A 47 -5.84 20.97 2.40
CA PRO A 47 -7.01 20.23 2.86
C PRO A 47 -7.47 19.15 1.88
N TYR A 48 -7.31 19.35 0.56
CA TYR A 48 -7.68 18.36 -0.46
C TYR A 48 -6.70 17.19 -0.48
N VAL A 49 -5.40 17.48 -0.38
CA VAL A 49 -4.35 16.46 -0.29
C VAL A 49 -4.52 15.62 0.98
N LEU A 50 -4.82 16.26 2.13
CA LEU A 50 -5.06 15.55 3.39
C LEU A 50 -6.32 14.67 3.34
N ARG A 51 -7.39 15.13 2.68
CA ARG A 51 -8.60 14.33 2.47
C ARG A 51 -8.32 13.12 1.58
N GLY A 52 -7.62 13.31 0.46
CA GLY A 52 -7.23 12.23 -0.43
C GLY A 52 -6.30 11.23 0.24
N LEU A 53 -5.34 11.71 1.05
CA LEU A 53 -4.43 10.86 1.82
C LEU A 53 -5.17 10.04 2.88
N LYS A 54 -6.15 10.62 3.58
CA LYS A 54 -6.95 9.91 4.57
C LYS A 54 -7.81 8.81 3.92
N ALA A 55 -8.46 9.13 2.81
CA ALA A 55 -9.32 8.19 2.09
C ALA A 55 -8.52 7.06 1.42
N GLY A 56 -7.51 7.42 0.62
CA GLY A 56 -6.62 6.46 -0.03
C GLY A 56 -5.77 5.67 0.95
N GLY A 57 -5.32 6.29 2.04
CA GLY A 57 -4.57 5.60 3.11
C GLY A 57 -5.39 4.51 3.80
N GLY A 58 -6.67 4.76 4.09
CA GLY A 58 -7.58 3.74 4.63
C GLY A 58 -7.78 2.57 3.67
N HIS A 59 -7.91 2.87 2.37
CA HIS A 59 -8.05 1.85 1.33
C HIS A 59 -6.77 1.02 1.12
N MET A 60 -5.59 1.64 1.21
CA MET A 60 -4.31 0.93 1.18
C MET A 60 -4.13 -0.02 2.38
N ILE A 61 -4.59 0.35 3.57
CA ILE A 61 -4.57 -0.55 4.74
C ILE A 61 -5.48 -1.76 4.50
N LYS A 62 -6.63 -1.57 3.87
CA LYS A 62 -7.55 -2.66 3.50
C LYS A 62 -6.91 -3.58 2.45
N MET A 63 -6.31 -3.04 1.39
CA MET A 63 -5.51 -3.83 0.43
C MET A 63 -4.41 -4.62 1.12
N GLY A 64 -3.74 -4.02 2.11
CA GLY A 64 -2.71 -4.71 2.90
C GLY A 64 -3.23 -5.97 3.61
N LYS A 65 -4.48 -5.97 4.07
CA LYS A 65 -5.13 -7.16 4.64
C LYS A 65 -5.41 -8.22 3.58
N ASP A 66 -5.84 -7.80 2.39
CA ASP A 66 -6.10 -8.71 1.27
C ASP A 66 -4.80 -9.40 0.80
N VAL A 67 -3.66 -8.70 0.84
CA VAL A 67 -2.33 -9.31 0.61
C VAL A 67 -2.02 -10.39 1.64
N ILE A 68 -2.37 -10.19 2.91
CA ILE A 68 -2.18 -11.21 3.96
C ILE A 68 -3.11 -12.40 3.71
N GLU A 69 -4.36 -12.18 3.26
CA GLU A 69 -5.30 -13.25 2.92
C GLU A 69 -4.80 -14.13 1.76
N ILE A 70 -4.03 -13.60 0.81
CA ILE A 70 -3.39 -14.42 -0.26
C ILE A 70 -2.50 -15.50 0.34
N PHE A 71 -1.78 -15.20 1.43
CA PHE A 71 -0.94 -16.18 2.12
C PHE A 71 -1.75 -17.24 2.89
N CYS A 72 -3.06 -17.06 3.08
CA CYS A 72 -3.92 -18.11 3.64
C CYS A 72 -4.09 -19.29 2.68
N LEU A 73 -3.88 -19.12 1.37
CA LEU A 73 -3.98 -20.18 0.37
C LEU A 73 -2.93 -21.30 0.59
N PRO A 74 -1.61 -21.01 0.60
CA PRO A 74 -0.60 -22.03 0.91
C PRO A 74 -0.72 -22.56 2.34
N LEU A 75 -1.07 -21.70 3.31
CA LEU A 75 -1.30 -22.15 4.69
C LEU A 75 -2.48 -23.12 4.78
N GLY A 76 -3.57 -22.85 4.06
CA GLY A 76 -4.75 -23.71 3.99
C GLY A 76 -4.45 -25.05 3.34
N VAL A 77 -3.64 -25.10 2.28
CA VAL A 77 -3.19 -26.35 1.63
C VAL A 77 -2.35 -27.20 2.57
N ILE A 78 -1.43 -26.58 3.32
CA ILE A 78 -0.62 -27.28 4.33
C ILE A 78 -1.52 -27.81 5.44
N GLN A 79 -2.46 -27.00 5.91
CA GLN A 79 -3.37 -27.34 7.00
C GLN A 79 -4.39 -28.41 6.60
N SER A 80 -4.84 -28.42 5.35
CA SER A 80 -5.72 -29.48 4.83
C SER A 80 -4.98 -30.78 4.57
N THR A 81 -3.69 -30.73 4.21
CA THR A 81 -2.90 -31.92 3.85
C THR A 81 -2.25 -32.57 5.08
N LEU A 82 -1.63 -31.78 5.97
CA LEU A 82 -0.98 -32.27 7.19
C LEU A 82 -1.90 -32.28 8.41
N GLY A 83 -2.93 -31.42 8.45
CA GLY A 83 -3.92 -31.38 9.53
C GLY A 83 -5.10 -32.35 9.33
N MET A 84 -5.10 -33.11 8.23
CA MET A 84 -6.07 -34.17 7.92
C MET A 84 -6.22 -35.20 9.07
N PRO A 85 -5.13 -35.78 9.63
CA PRO A 85 -5.24 -36.71 10.76
C PRO A 85 -5.68 -36.06 12.08
N PHE A 86 -5.68 -34.73 12.19
CA PHE A 86 -6.04 -33.98 13.40
C PHE A 86 -7.42 -33.28 13.30
N GLY A 87 -8.21 -33.58 12.27
CA GLY A 87 -9.55 -33.01 12.09
C GLY A 87 -9.57 -31.55 11.64
N GLN A 88 -8.45 -31.00 11.14
CA GLN A 88 -8.34 -29.60 10.70
C GLN A 88 -8.68 -29.37 9.22
N LEU A 89 -9.38 -30.31 8.57
CA LEU A 89 -9.83 -30.17 7.18
C LEU A 89 -10.79 -29.00 6.96
N GLY A 90 -11.76 -28.81 7.85
CA GLY A 90 -12.73 -27.70 7.74
C GLY A 90 -12.05 -26.31 7.76
N PRO A 91 -11.20 -26.02 8.77
CA PRO A 91 -10.41 -24.80 8.81
C PRO A 91 -9.48 -24.63 7.59
N GLY A 92 -8.86 -25.72 7.11
CA GLY A 92 -7.98 -25.71 5.94
C GLY A 92 -8.70 -25.30 4.65
N ILE A 93 -9.86 -25.89 4.37
CA ILE A 93 -10.67 -25.57 3.17
C ILE A 93 -11.16 -24.12 3.21
N ARG A 94 -11.56 -23.62 4.38
CA ARG A 94 -11.94 -22.22 4.55
C ARG A 94 -10.79 -21.27 4.21
N ASN A 95 -9.57 -21.57 4.66
CA ASN A 95 -8.39 -20.76 4.36
C ASN A 95 -7.99 -20.82 2.88
N ILE A 96 -8.20 -21.96 2.20
CA ILE A 96 -7.99 -22.10 0.75
C ILE A 96 -8.98 -21.22 -0.02
N ALA A 97 -10.28 -21.29 0.32
CA ALA A 97 -11.31 -20.51 -0.37
C ALA A 97 -11.10 -19.00 -0.19
N VAL A 98 -10.75 -18.57 1.03
CA VAL A 98 -10.43 -17.18 1.34
C VAL A 98 -9.20 -16.72 0.55
N GLY A 99 -8.12 -17.51 0.56
CA GLY A 99 -6.90 -17.18 -0.16
C GLY A 99 -7.07 -17.16 -1.68
N PHE A 100 -7.99 -17.96 -2.24
CA PHE A 100 -8.28 -17.96 -3.68
C PHE A 100 -9.07 -16.73 -4.13
N VAL A 101 -9.95 -16.20 -3.30
CA VAL A 101 -10.75 -14.99 -3.60
C VAL A 101 -9.97 -13.70 -3.34
N ALA A 102 -9.03 -13.72 -2.40
CA ALA A 102 -8.16 -12.60 -2.04
C ALA A 102 -7.45 -11.89 -3.23
N PRO A 103 -6.81 -12.59 -4.20
CA PRO A 103 -6.14 -11.91 -5.31
C PRO A 103 -7.09 -11.13 -6.22
N PHE A 104 -8.34 -11.59 -6.37
CA PHE A 104 -9.36 -10.89 -7.15
C PHE A 104 -9.85 -9.63 -6.43
N LYS A 105 -10.06 -9.71 -5.11
CA LYS A 105 -10.38 -8.52 -4.30
C LYS A 105 -9.25 -7.50 -4.35
N LEU A 106 -8.01 -7.96 -4.22
CA LEU A 106 -6.83 -7.09 -4.30
C LEU A 106 -6.71 -6.40 -5.68
N ALA A 107 -6.99 -7.12 -6.77
CA ALA A 107 -6.96 -6.54 -8.11
C ALA A 107 -8.04 -5.46 -8.31
N LEU A 108 -9.26 -5.71 -7.80
CA LEU A 108 -10.33 -4.72 -7.83
C LEU A 108 -10.02 -3.50 -6.97
N ASP A 109 -9.51 -3.71 -5.76
CA ASP A 109 -9.10 -2.60 -4.89
C ASP A 109 -7.92 -1.82 -5.50
N ALA A 110 -6.99 -2.47 -6.21
CA ALA A 110 -5.91 -1.79 -6.93
C ALA A 110 -6.42 -0.88 -8.07
N VAL A 111 -7.46 -1.30 -8.80
CA VAL A 111 -8.09 -0.49 -9.85
C VAL A 111 -8.89 0.67 -9.26
N LEU A 112 -9.50 0.47 -8.09
CA LEU A 112 -10.29 1.49 -7.40
C LEU A 112 -9.44 2.48 -6.58
N LEU A 113 -8.16 2.19 -6.37
CA LEU A 113 -7.24 3.00 -5.57
C LEU A 113 -7.14 4.47 -6.04
N PRO A 114 -7.03 4.80 -7.36
CA PRO A 114 -7.03 6.19 -7.82
C PRO A 114 -8.34 6.92 -7.47
N ILE A 115 -9.47 6.21 -7.54
CA ILE A 115 -10.80 6.75 -7.23
C ILE A 115 -10.93 6.99 -5.72
N ALA A 116 -10.38 6.08 -4.90
CA ALA A 116 -10.32 6.24 -3.45
C ALA A 116 -9.47 7.45 -3.02
N PHE A 117 -8.36 7.74 -3.72
CA PHE A 117 -7.56 8.95 -3.48
C PHE A 117 -8.29 10.25 -3.89
N CYS A 118 -9.19 10.20 -4.87
CA CYS A 118 -10.06 11.32 -5.23
C CYS A 118 -11.18 11.58 -4.22
N GLY A 119 -11.36 10.71 -3.23
CA GLY A 119 -12.41 10.86 -2.21
C GLY A 119 -13.84 10.60 -2.73
N ILE A 120 -13.99 10.09 -3.95
CA ILE A 120 -15.28 9.71 -4.55
C ILE A 120 -15.53 8.22 -4.26
N GLY A 121 -16.05 7.93 -3.08
CA GLY A 121 -16.25 6.55 -2.60
C GLY A 121 -14.92 5.92 -2.18
N THR A 122 -14.78 5.28 -1.04
CA THR A 122 -15.74 4.46 -0.30
C THR A 122 -15.70 4.85 1.17
N GLY A 123 -16.84 5.29 1.70
CA GLY A 123 -17.06 5.29 3.14
C GLY A 123 -16.94 3.86 3.65
N THR A 124 -15.95 3.64 4.50
CA THR A 124 -16.11 2.78 5.68
C THR A 124 -16.54 3.66 6.83
#